data_AF-A0A3B9IY67-F1
#
_entry.id   AF-A0A3B9IY67-F1
#
_cell.length_a   1.000
_cell.length_b   1.000
_cell.length_c   1.000
_cell.angle_alpha   90.00
_cell.angle_beta   90.00
_cell.angle_gamma   90.00
#
_symmetry.space_group_name_H-M   'P 1'
#
loop_
_entity.id
_entity.type
_entity.pdbx_description
1 polymer ?
#
loop_
_entity_poly.entity_id
_entity_poly.type
_entity_poly.pdbx_seq_one_letter_code
_entity_poly.pdbx_strand_id
1 'polypeptide(L)'
;MNKENFLNGLREKLSGLPQEDIEERIAFYNEMINDRMEDGLSEEEAIEAIGSVDSVVEQIMSEIPLSTLVKKKVTPKRKLKAWEILLLILGAPVWIPLVISVGAVMFSVYAVVWALVICLYAVDITSAAGLFVGLAGIVAYLKIGNPVGALFSAGMGMASFGLAILLFFACIWLTKAVINATGKLILGIKISFVGNKE
;
A
#
# COMPACT_ATOMS: atom_id res chain seq x y z
N MET A 1 -11.85 39.75 -19.81
CA MET A 1 -11.20 39.63 -18.48
C MET A 1 -9.81 40.20 -18.64
N ASN A 2 -9.27 40.98 -17.69
CA ASN A 2 -7.91 41.49 -17.82
C ASN A 2 -6.86 40.42 -17.49
N LYS A 3 -5.64 40.64 -17.94
CA LYS A 3 -4.47 39.77 -17.81
C LYS A 3 -4.10 39.54 -16.34
N GLU A 4 -4.17 40.57 -15.50
CA GLU A 4 -3.90 40.42 -14.07
C GLU A 4 -4.89 39.47 -13.39
N ASN A 5 -6.18 39.58 -13.69
CA ASN A 5 -7.20 38.68 -13.14
C ASN A 5 -7.03 37.25 -13.66
N PHE A 6 -6.62 37.07 -14.92
CA PHE A 6 -6.30 35.75 -15.47
C PHE A 6 -5.12 35.10 -14.73
N LEU A 7 -3.99 35.80 -14.59
CA LEU A 7 -2.79 35.27 -13.93
C LEU A 7 -3.00 35.04 -12.42
N ASN A 8 -3.78 35.91 -11.76
CA ASN A 8 -4.15 35.71 -10.36
C ASN A 8 -5.09 34.52 -10.17
N GLY A 9 -6.04 34.30 -11.09
CA GLY A 9 -6.88 33.10 -11.09
C GLY A 9 -6.08 31.80 -11.27
N LEU A 10 -5.04 31.82 -12.12
CA LEU A 10 -4.11 30.70 -12.26
C LEU A 10 -3.30 30.45 -10.97
N ARG A 11 -2.78 31.50 -10.31
CA ARG A 11 -2.09 31.39 -9.01
C ARG A 11 -2.93 30.69 -7.96
N GLU A 12 -4.18 31.11 -7.83
CA GLU A 12 -5.10 30.61 -6.81
C GLU A 12 -5.38 29.11 -7.02
N LYS A 13 -5.71 28.72 -8.25
CA LYS A 13 -6.04 27.33 -8.60
C LYS A 13 -4.81 26.40 -8.60
N LEU A 14 -3.61 26.93 -8.88
CA LEU A 14 -2.36 26.16 -8.89
C LEU A 14 -1.63 26.14 -7.53
N SER A 15 -2.19 26.75 -6.48
CA SER A 15 -1.63 26.76 -5.11
C SER A 15 -1.32 25.37 -4.52
N GLY A 16 -1.82 24.31 -5.15
CA GLY A 16 -1.50 22.90 -4.91
C GLY A 16 -0.07 22.47 -5.29
N LEU A 17 0.70 23.27 -6.04
CA LEU A 17 2.03 22.92 -6.57
C LEU A 17 3.20 23.58 -5.78
N PRO A 18 4.46 23.18 -6.02
CA PRO A 18 5.64 23.91 -5.56
C PRO A 18 5.63 25.37 -6.07
N GLN A 19 6.07 26.31 -5.23
CA GLN A 19 6.04 27.75 -5.55
C GLN A 19 6.84 28.11 -6.81
N GLU A 20 7.99 27.45 -6.99
CA GLU A 20 8.87 27.61 -8.17
C GLU A 20 8.14 27.23 -9.46
N ASP A 21 7.45 26.07 -9.47
CA ASP A 21 6.70 25.59 -10.63
C ASP A 21 5.48 26.49 -10.95
N ILE A 22 4.84 27.06 -9.92
CA ILE A 22 3.74 28.02 -10.08
C ILE A 22 4.25 29.28 -10.78
N GLU A 23 5.38 29.83 -10.32
CA GLU A 23 5.97 31.05 -10.88
C GLU A 23 6.46 30.84 -12.32
N GLU A 24 7.06 29.68 -12.62
CA GLU A 24 7.47 29.30 -13.99
C GLU A 24 6.27 29.22 -14.94
N ARG A 25 5.19 28.53 -14.53
CA ARG A 25 3.97 28.42 -15.36
C ARG A 25 3.31 29.78 -15.58
N ILE A 26 3.27 30.64 -14.57
CA ILE A 26 2.72 31.99 -14.70
C ILE A 26 3.57 32.83 -15.65
N ALA A 27 4.89 32.74 -15.56
CA ALA A 27 5.80 33.44 -16.46
C ALA A 27 5.57 33.01 -17.91
N PHE A 28 5.43 31.69 -18.16
CA PHE A 28 5.14 31.13 -19.48
C PHE A 28 3.83 31.69 -20.06
N TYR A 29 2.72 31.64 -19.33
CA TYR A 29 1.44 32.19 -19.83
C TYR A 29 1.47 33.71 -19.96
N ASN A 30 2.22 34.41 -19.12
CA ASN A 30 2.40 35.86 -19.21
C ASN A 30 3.16 36.26 -20.48
N GLU A 31 4.21 35.52 -20.85
CA GLU A 31 4.95 35.68 -22.12
C GLU A 31 4.04 35.35 -23.30
N MET A 32 3.31 34.23 -23.24
CA MET A 32 2.39 33.82 -24.31
C MET A 32 1.25 34.81 -24.58
N ILE A 33 0.79 35.54 -23.55
CA ILE A 33 -0.19 36.63 -23.69
C ILE A 33 0.48 37.86 -24.31
N ASN A 34 1.70 38.20 -23.87
CA ASN A 34 2.45 39.33 -24.41
C ASN A 34 2.73 39.18 -25.90
N ASP A 35 3.19 38.00 -26.34
CA ASP A 35 3.48 37.73 -27.75
C ASP A 35 2.25 37.99 -28.65
N ARG A 36 1.07 37.56 -28.18
CA ARG A 36 -0.20 37.79 -28.91
C ARG A 36 -0.62 39.25 -28.92
N MET A 37 -0.34 39.99 -27.85
CA MET A 37 -0.58 41.43 -27.82
C MET A 37 0.39 42.18 -28.75
N GLU A 38 1.64 41.72 -28.87
CA GLU A 38 2.62 42.26 -29.83
C GLU A 38 2.23 41.96 -31.28
N ASP A 39 1.58 40.82 -31.55
CA ASP A 39 0.99 40.46 -32.84
C ASP A 39 -0.28 41.29 -33.20
N GLY A 40 -0.70 42.21 -32.33
CA GLY A 40 -1.76 43.19 -32.58
C GLY A 40 -3.16 42.77 -32.09
N LEU A 41 -3.27 41.71 -31.29
CA LEU A 41 -4.53 41.37 -30.60
C LEU A 41 -4.74 42.28 -29.38
N SER A 42 -6.00 42.57 -29.08
CA SER A 42 -6.35 43.17 -27.78
C SER A 42 -6.12 42.18 -26.63
N GLU A 43 -5.94 42.70 -25.41
CA GLU A 43 -5.68 41.89 -24.22
C GLU A 43 -6.78 40.84 -23.98
N GLU A 44 -8.04 41.21 -24.23
CA GLU A 44 -9.18 40.31 -24.12
C GLU A 44 -9.14 39.18 -25.16
N GLU A 45 -8.82 39.51 -26.41
CA GLU A 45 -8.73 38.53 -27.51
C GLU A 45 -7.53 37.58 -27.32
N ALA A 46 -6.40 38.09 -26.80
CA ALA A 46 -5.24 37.28 -26.47
C ALA A 46 -5.54 36.24 -25.38
N ILE A 47 -6.33 36.61 -24.36
CA ILE A 47 -6.75 35.70 -23.29
C ILE A 47 -7.79 34.70 -23.80
N GLU A 48 -8.74 35.14 -24.65
CA GLU A 48 -9.75 34.27 -25.24
C GLU A 48 -9.12 33.20 -26.15
N ALA A 49 -8.07 33.56 -26.90
CA ALA A 49 -7.31 32.62 -27.74
C ALA A 49 -6.55 31.54 -26.96
N ILE A 50 -6.21 31.81 -25.70
CA ILE A 50 -5.53 30.86 -24.80
C ILE A 50 -6.53 29.94 -24.10
N GLY A 51 -7.73 30.46 -23.83
CA GLY A 51 -8.82 29.74 -23.18
C GLY A 51 -9.06 30.18 -21.74
N SER A 52 -10.06 29.56 -21.11
CA SER A 52 -10.47 29.88 -19.75
C SER A 52 -9.41 29.46 -18.71
N VAL A 53 -9.43 30.12 -17.54
CA VAL A 53 -8.56 29.75 -16.40
C VAL A 53 -8.75 28.27 -16.04
N ASP A 54 -9.98 27.76 -16.07
CA ASP A 54 -10.28 26.35 -15.75
C ASP A 54 -9.67 25.37 -16.75
N SER A 55 -9.83 25.62 -18.06
CA SER A 55 -9.26 24.76 -19.09
C SER A 55 -7.73 24.73 -19.04
N VAL A 56 -7.11 25.88 -18.75
CA VAL A 56 -5.66 25.98 -18.61
C VAL A 56 -5.17 25.22 -17.36
N VAL A 57 -5.87 25.35 -16.24
CA VAL A 57 -5.55 24.59 -15.01
C VAL A 57 -5.68 23.09 -15.24
N GLU A 58 -6.74 22.64 -15.91
CA GLU A 58 -6.95 21.23 -16.22
C GLU A 58 -5.83 20.67 -17.10
N GLN A 59 -5.43 21.43 -18.12
CA GLN A 59 -4.30 21.08 -18.98
C GLN A 59 -2.99 20.99 -18.18
N ILE A 60 -2.67 22.00 -17.37
CA ILE A 60 -1.46 22.01 -16.53
C ILE A 60 -1.47 20.81 -15.57
N MET A 61 -2.61 20.54 -14.91
CA MET A 61 -2.75 19.41 -13.98
C MET A 61 -2.62 18.05 -14.67
N SER A 62 -3.01 17.94 -15.93
CA SER A 62 -2.85 16.71 -16.73
C SER A 62 -1.40 16.45 -17.15
N GLU A 63 -0.62 17.52 -17.34
CA GLU A 63 0.80 17.46 -17.76
C GLU A 63 1.76 17.26 -16.59
N ILE A 64 1.31 17.48 -15.35
CA ILE A 64 2.17 17.41 -14.17
C ILE A 64 2.51 15.96 -13.81
N PRO A 65 3.80 15.58 -13.80
CA PRO A 65 4.20 14.25 -13.37
C PRO A 65 3.97 14.11 -11.87
N LEU A 66 3.51 12.92 -11.44
CA LEU A 66 3.27 12.59 -10.03
C LEU A 66 4.49 12.85 -9.13
N SER A 67 5.71 12.78 -9.68
CA SER A 67 6.95 13.11 -8.97
C SER A 67 6.98 14.54 -8.43
N THR A 68 6.39 15.51 -9.14
CA THR A 68 6.32 16.92 -8.71
C THR A 68 5.38 17.09 -7.52
N LEU A 69 4.26 16.36 -7.51
CA LEU A 69 3.31 16.34 -6.38
C LEU A 69 3.93 15.69 -5.14
N VAL A 70 4.71 14.61 -5.33
CA VAL A 70 5.46 13.97 -4.25
C VAL A 70 6.51 14.91 -3.69
N LYS A 71 7.22 15.67 -4.54
CA LYS A 71 8.25 16.64 -4.13
C LYS A 71 7.68 17.65 -3.12
N LYS A 72 6.48 18.20 -3.35
CA LYS A 72 5.82 19.11 -2.39
C LYS A 72 5.49 18.47 -1.04
N LYS A 73 5.11 17.19 -1.05
CA LYS A 73 4.76 16.48 0.20
C LYS A 73 5.99 16.06 0.99
N VAL A 74 7.12 15.85 0.31
CA VAL A 74 8.39 15.39 0.89
C VAL A 74 9.32 16.55 1.23
N THR A 75 9.14 17.75 0.64
CA THR A 75 9.90 18.92 1.02
C THR A 75 9.60 19.30 2.47
N PRO A 76 10.60 19.22 3.38
CA PRO A 76 10.36 19.51 4.78
C PRO A 76 10.03 20.99 4.95
N LYS A 77 8.87 21.27 5.58
CA LYS A 77 8.41 22.64 5.91
C LYS A 77 9.37 23.43 6.79
N ARG A 78 10.34 22.76 7.43
CA ARG A 78 11.33 23.36 8.33
C ARG A 78 12.73 22.97 7.88
N LYS A 79 13.60 23.96 7.69
CA LYS A 79 15.04 23.73 7.52
C LYS A 79 15.59 23.24 8.86
N LEU A 80 16.06 21.99 8.90
CA LEU A 80 16.75 21.45 10.08
C LEU A 80 18.01 22.28 10.35
N LYS A 81 18.25 22.64 11.60
CA LYS A 81 19.46 23.41 11.98
C LYS A 81 20.69 22.50 11.86
N ALA A 82 21.85 23.06 11.53
CA ALA A 82 23.10 22.30 11.37
C ALA A 82 23.45 21.43 12.59
N TRP A 83 23.14 21.91 13.81
CA TRP A 83 23.32 21.15 15.05
C TRP A 83 22.39 19.93 15.16
N GLU A 84 21.13 20.06 14.73
CA GLU A 84 20.16 18.94 14.73
C GLU A 84 20.64 17.85 13.76
N ILE A 85 21.15 18.23 12.59
CA ILE A 85 21.73 17.31 11.60
C ILE A 85 22.97 16.62 12.17
N LEU A 86 23.86 17.37 12.84
CA LEU A 86 25.05 16.81 13.47
C LEU A 86 24.69 15.78 14.55
N LEU A 87 23.69 16.08 15.38
CA LEU A 87 23.19 15.16 16.40
C LEU A 87 22.52 13.92 15.78
N LEU A 88 21.84 14.07 14.65
CA LEU A 88 21.20 12.98 13.92
C LEU A 88 22.23 12.03 13.29
N ILE A 89 23.35 12.58 12.79
CA ILE A 89 24.50 11.82 12.27
C ILE A 89 25.25 11.11 13.40
N LEU A 90 25.49 11.79 14.53
CA LEU A 90 26.14 11.18 15.69
C LEU A 90 25.25 10.14 16.38
N GLY A 91 23.93 10.33 16.33
CA GLY A 91 22.94 9.38 16.83
C GLY A 91 22.60 8.27 15.85
N ALA A 92 22.90 8.43 14.55
CA ALA A 92 22.61 7.44 13.49
C ALA A 92 23.12 6.04 13.80
N PRO A 93 24.34 5.85 14.35
CA PRO A 93 24.81 4.54 14.80
C PRO A 93 23.91 3.87 15.84
N VAL A 94 23.09 4.62 16.58
CA VAL A 94 22.22 4.09 17.64
C VAL A 94 20.78 3.94 17.14
N TRP A 95 20.19 4.97 16.54
CA TRP A 95 18.78 4.93 16.16
C TRP A 95 18.52 4.17 14.85
N ILE A 96 19.47 4.14 13.90
CA ILE A 96 19.28 3.36 12.66
C ILE A 96 19.19 1.87 12.97
N PRO A 97 20.13 1.24 13.71
CA PRO A 97 19.99 -0.16 14.10
C PRO A 97 18.73 -0.41 14.91
N LEU A 98 18.34 0.51 15.80
CA LEU A 98 17.11 0.39 16.58
C LEU A 98 15.86 0.29 15.67
N VAL A 99 15.73 1.19 14.69
CA VAL A 99 14.62 1.16 13.74
C VAL A 99 14.63 -0.12 12.92
N ILE A 100 15.80 -0.56 12.47
CA ILE A 100 15.97 -1.83 11.74
C ILE A 100 15.55 -3.01 12.62
N SER A 101 15.97 -3.05 13.89
CA SER A 101 15.62 -4.11 14.83
C SER A 101 14.11 -4.16 15.08
N VAL A 102 13.46 -3.02 15.31
CA VAL A 102 12.01 -2.96 15.48
C VAL A 102 11.30 -3.46 14.21
N GLY A 103 11.75 -3.02 13.03
CA GLY A 103 11.21 -3.50 11.75
C GLY A 103 11.39 -5.01 11.57
N ALA A 104 12.56 -5.54 11.90
CA ALA A 104 12.86 -6.97 11.83
C ALA A 104 12.00 -7.80 12.79
N VAL A 105 11.75 -7.32 14.01
CA VAL A 105 10.86 -7.97 14.98
C VAL A 105 9.43 -7.99 14.46
N MET A 106 8.92 -6.86 13.96
CA MET A 106 7.57 -6.79 13.40
C MET A 106 7.40 -7.74 12.20
N PHE A 107 8.40 -7.78 11.31
CA PHE A 107 8.43 -8.71 10.19
C PHE A 107 8.49 -10.17 10.64
N SER A 108 9.32 -10.48 11.64
CA SER A 108 9.44 -11.82 12.21
C SER A 108 8.11 -12.31 12.81
N VAL A 109 7.44 -11.48 13.61
CA VAL A 109 6.12 -11.81 14.16
C VAL A 109 5.12 -12.10 13.05
N TYR A 110 5.07 -11.27 12.02
CA TYR A 110 4.20 -11.48 10.87
C TYR A 110 4.52 -12.79 10.13
N ALA A 111 5.81 -13.08 9.90
CA ALA A 111 6.25 -14.31 9.28
C ALA A 111 5.90 -15.55 10.11
N VAL A 112 6.03 -15.49 11.44
CA VAL A 112 5.65 -16.58 12.36
C VAL A 112 4.14 -16.83 12.29
N VAL A 113 3.32 -15.78 12.28
CA VAL A 113 1.85 -15.94 12.15
C VAL A 113 1.49 -16.67 10.86
N TRP A 114 2.10 -16.29 9.73
CA TRP A 114 1.86 -16.99 8.46
C TRP A 114 2.44 -18.40 8.43
N ALA A 115 3.61 -18.62 9.04
CA ALA A 115 4.18 -19.95 9.17
C ALA A 115 3.25 -20.89 9.94
N LEU A 116 2.62 -20.42 11.03
CA LEU A 116 1.61 -21.19 11.77
C LEU A 116 0.39 -21.54 10.91
N VAL A 117 -0.08 -20.60 10.09
CA VAL A 117 -1.17 -20.86 9.12
C VAL A 117 -0.76 -21.95 8.14
N ILE A 118 0.44 -21.87 7.56
CA ILE A 118 0.96 -22.88 6.63
C ILE A 118 1.10 -24.24 7.31
N CYS A 119 1.64 -24.30 8.53
CA CYS A 119 1.75 -25.54 9.30
C CYS A 119 0.38 -26.19 9.53
N LEU A 120 -0.65 -25.41 9.85
CA LEU A 120 -2.00 -25.94 10.03
C LEU A 120 -2.56 -26.51 8.72
N TYR A 121 -2.36 -25.83 7.59
CA TYR A 121 -2.72 -26.38 6.27
C TYR A 121 -1.93 -27.64 5.92
N ALA A 122 -0.65 -27.73 6.30
CA ALA A 122 0.15 -28.94 6.06
C ALA A 122 -0.36 -30.13 6.88
N VAL A 123 -0.74 -29.90 8.15
CA VAL A 123 -1.37 -30.92 9.02
C VAL A 123 -2.71 -31.35 8.44
N ASP A 124 -3.50 -30.41 7.93
CA ASP A 124 -4.80 -30.66 7.31
C ASP A 124 -4.68 -31.55 6.06
N ILE A 125 -3.76 -31.21 5.14
CA ILE A 125 -3.47 -32.02 3.95
C ILE A 125 -2.98 -33.42 4.33
N THR A 126 -2.12 -33.53 5.34
CA THR A 126 -1.62 -34.83 5.82
C THR A 126 -2.75 -35.66 6.42
N SER A 127 -3.66 -35.03 7.17
CA SER A 127 -4.84 -35.68 7.73
C SER A 127 -5.80 -36.16 6.64
N ALA A 128 -6.01 -35.36 5.59
CA ALA A 128 -6.80 -35.76 4.42
C ALA A 128 -6.15 -36.94 3.66
N ALA A 129 -4.82 -36.96 3.54
CA ALA A 129 -4.09 -38.07 2.95
C ALA A 129 -4.23 -39.38 3.74
N GLY A 130 -4.57 -39.30 5.03
CA GLY A 130 -4.86 -40.44 5.90
C GLY A 130 -5.96 -41.36 5.36
N LEU A 131 -6.91 -40.84 4.57
CA LEU A 131 -7.92 -41.65 3.88
C LEU A 131 -7.30 -42.65 2.90
N PHE A 132 -6.34 -42.19 2.09
CA PHE A 132 -5.67 -43.03 1.10
C PHE A 132 -4.77 -44.07 1.77
N VAL A 133 -4.11 -43.69 2.87
CA VAL A 133 -3.33 -44.63 3.69
C VAL A 133 -4.25 -45.69 4.31
N GLY A 134 -5.42 -45.30 4.83
CA GLY A 134 -6.42 -46.24 5.35
C GLY A 134 -6.93 -47.21 4.28
N LEU A 135 -7.21 -46.73 3.07
CA LEU A 135 -7.61 -47.54 1.91
C LEU A 135 -6.53 -48.54 1.49
N ALA A 136 -5.27 -48.09 1.39
CA ALA A 136 -4.14 -48.98 1.11
C ALA A 136 -3.95 -50.02 2.23
N GLY A 137 -4.15 -49.60 3.49
CA GLY A 137 -4.11 -50.47 4.66
C GLY A 137 -5.16 -51.59 4.60
N ILE A 138 -6.40 -51.29 4.19
CA ILE A 138 -7.45 -52.31 4.00
C ILE A 138 -6.96 -53.41 3.05
N VAL A 139 -6.43 -53.04 1.88
CA VAL A 139 -5.95 -53.99 0.88
C VAL A 139 -4.77 -54.81 1.41
N ALA A 140 -3.84 -54.18 2.13
CA ALA A 140 -2.66 -54.84 2.69
C ALA A 140 -3.04 -55.86 3.78
N TYR A 141 -3.90 -55.50 4.73
CA TYR A 141 -4.29 -56.40 5.82
C TYR A 141 -5.18 -57.56 5.36
N LEU A 142 -6.03 -57.34 4.34
CA LEU A 142 -6.80 -58.43 3.71
C LEU A 142 -5.89 -59.47 3.02
N LYS A 143 -4.79 -59.05 2.39
CA LYS A 143 -3.83 -59.97 1.75
C LYS A 143 -3.10 -60.89 2.75
N ILE A 144 -2.91 -60.43 3.98
CA ILE A 144 -2.24 -61.19 5.05
C ILE A 144 -3.28 -62.01 5.85
N GLY A 145 -4.56 -61.97 5.48
CA GLY A 145 -5.63 -62.73 6.13
C GLY A 145 -6.06 -62.17 7.48
N ASN A 146 -5.79 -60.89 7.76
CA ASN A 146 -6.19 -60.21 9.00
C ASN A 146 -7.35 -59.24 8.76
N PRO A 147 -8.61 -59.70 8.80
CA PRO A 147 -9.78 -58.84 8.57
C PRO A 147 -9.99 -57.80 9.67
N VAL A 148 -9.54 -58.07 10.90
CA VAL A 148 -9.64 -57.13 12.03
C VAL A 148 -8.73 -55.91 11.79
N GLY A 149 -7.51 -56.14 11.33
CA GLY A 149 -6.58 -55.06 10.95
C GLY A 149 -7.08 -54.23 9.77
N ALA A 150 -7.78 -54.86 8.82
CA ALA A 150 -8.40 -54.16 7.70
C ALA A 150 -9.54 -53.24 8.17
N LEU A 151 -10.41 -53.72 9.06
CA LEU A 151 -11.50 -52.92 9.62
C LEU A 151 -10.97 -51.75 10.47
N PHE A 152 -9.91 -51.98 11.25
CA PHE A 152 -9.25 -50.92 12.01
C PHE A 152 -8.65 -49.84 11.09
N SER A 153 -8.00 -50.24 10.00
CA SER A 153 -7.43 -49.33 9.00
C SER A 153 -8.50 -48.49 8.30
N ALA A 154 -9.68 -49.09 8.03
CA ALA A 154 -10.83 -48.37 7.50
C ALA A 154 -11.32 -47.28 8.46
N GLY A 155 -11.45 -47.62 9.75
CA GLY A 155 -11.86 -46.68 10.79
C GLY A 155 -10.88 -45.52 10.96
N MET A 156 -9.57 -45.81 10.97
CA MET A 156 -8.52 -44.78 11.02
C MET A 156 -8.54 -43.86 9.80
N GLY A 157 -8.75 -44.41 8.60
CA GLY A 157 -8.87 -43.62 7.36
C GLY A 157 -10.08 -42.69 7.38
N MET A 158 -11.25 -43.17 7.81
CA MET A 158 -12.44 -42.32 7.95
C MET A 158 -12.29 -41.27 9.06
N ALA A 159 -11.72 -41.64 10.21
CA ALA A 159 -11.51 -40.73 11.33
C ALA A 159 -10.54 -39.58 10.96
N SER A 160 -9.43 -39.91 10.29
CA SER A 160 -8.46 -38.90 9.81
C SER A 160 -9.06 -37.97 8.76
N PHE A 161 -9.87 -38.50 7.84
CA PHE A 161 -10.60 -37.68 6.86
C PHE A 161 -11.64 -36.77 7.52
N GLY A 162 -12.39 -37.28 8.48
CA GLY A 162 -13.34 -36.48 9.27
C GLY A 162 -12.64 -35.36 10.04
N LEU A 163 -11.47 -35.64 10.62
CA LEU A 163 -10.63 -34.64 11.28
C LEU A 163 -10.17 -33.56 10.30
N ALA A 164 -9.76 -33.94 9.08
CA ALA A 164 -9.34 -33.00 8.04
C ALA A 164 -10.48 -32.03 7.66
N ILE A 165 -11.71 -32.50 7.50
CA ILE A 165 -12.83 -31.60 7.20
C ILE A 165 -13.01 -30.55 8.30
N LEU A 166 -12.93 -30.95 9.57
CA LEU A 166 -13.05 -30.03 10.71
C LEU A 166 -11.88 -29.04 10.77
N LEU A 167 -10.65 -29.51 10.57
CA LEU A 167 -9.45 -28.67 10.57
C LEU A 167 -9.47 -27.67 9.41
N PHE A 168 -9.96 -28.06 8.23
CA PHE A 168 -10.10 -27.18 7.08
C PHE A 168 -10.97 -25.95 7.39
N PHE A 169 -12.11 -26.14 8.07
CA PHE A 169 -12.95 -25.00 8.50
C PHE A 169 -12.22 -24.10 9.51
N ALA A 170 -11.48 -24.69 10.45
CA ALA A 170 -10.65 -23.95 11.40
C ALA A 170 -9.55 -23.14 10.69
N CYS A 171 -8.90 -23.71 9.67
CA CYS A 171 -7.88 -23.05 8.85
C CYS A 171 -8.44 -21.85 8.09
N ILE A 172 -9.64 -21.98 7.48
CA ILE A 172 -10.31 -20.86 6.81
C ILE A 172 -10.64 -19.75 7.82
N TRP A 173 -11.19 -20.11 8.98
CA TRP A 173 -11.53 -19.15 10.01
C TRP A 173 -10.28 -18.40 10.51
N LEU A 174 -9.20 -19.13 10.78
CA LEU A 174 -7.94 -18.54 11.23
C LEU A 174 -7.34 -17.61 10.18
N THR A 175 -7.33 -18.02 8.91
CA THR A 175 -6.83 -17.18 7.81
C THR A 175 -7.61 -15.88 7.70
N LYS A 176 -8.96 -15.94 7.77
CA LYS A 176 -9.81 -14.75 7.81
C LYS A 176 -9.54 -13.88 9.03
N ALA A 177 -9.32 -14.49 10.20
CA ALA A 177 -9.00 -13.76 11.42
C ALA A 177 -7.66 -13.00 11.30
N VAL A 178 -6.63 -13.64 10.74
CA VAL A 178 -5.32 -13.03 10.49
C VAL A 178 -5.42 -11.87 9.49
N ILE A 179 -6.16 -12.04 8.39
CA ILE A 179 -6.38 -10.97 7.41
C ILE A 179 -7.14 -9.80 8.04
N ASN A 180 -8.21 -10.07 8.78
CA ASN A 180 -8.97 -9.03 9.47
C ASN A 180 -8.15 -8.30 10.54
N ALA A 181 -7.33 -9.02 11.30
CA ALA A 181 -6.42 -8.41 12.28
C ALA A 181 -5.39 -7.51 11.59
N THR A 182 -4.82 -7.96 10.48
CA THR A 182 -3.88 -7.17 9.66
C THR A 182 -4.56 -5.90 9.13
N GLY A 183 -5.79 -6.02 8.60
CA GLY A 183 -6.58 -4.87 8.13
C GLY A 183 -6.88 -3.86 9.24
N LYS A 184 -7.26 -4.34 10.43
CA LYS A 184 -7.49 -3.47 11.61
C LYS A 184 -6.23 -2.75 12.07
N LEU A 185 -5.07 -3.41 12.05
CA LEU A 185 -3.79 -2.78 12.40
C LEU A 185 -3.43 -1.66 11.42
N ILE A 186 -3.57 -1.90 10.11
CA ILE A 186 -3.31 -0.88 9.09
C ILE A 186 -4.27 0.31 9.24
N LEU A 187 -5.55 0.04 9.46
CA LEU A 187 -6.55 1.08 9.70
C LEU A 187 -6.25 1.88 10.97
N GLY A 188 -5.84 1.21 12.06
CA GLY A 188 -5.42 1.87 13.30
C GLY A 188 -4.21 2.80 13.10
N ILE A 189 -3.20 2.35 12.36
CA ILE A 189 -2.04 3.18 12.00
C ILE A 189 -2.49 4.38 11.15
N LYS A 190 -3.35 4.16 10.15
CA LYS A 190 -3.87 5.23 9.28
C LYS A 190 -4.67 6.27 10.07
N ILE A 191 -5.54 5.82 10.98
CA ILE A 191 -6.35 6.69 11.84
C ILE A 191 -5.45 7.49 12.79
N SER A 192 -4.43 6.86 13.38
CA SER A 192 -3.46 7.55 14.24
C SER A 192 -2.67 8.62 13.48
N PHE A 193 -2.30 8.36 12.22
CA PHE A 193 -1.54 9.31 11.41
C PHE A 193 -2.38 10.47 10.84
N VAL A 194 -3.68 10.23 10.60
CA VAL A 194 -4.61 11.25 10.07
C VAL A 194 -5.29 12.03 11.20
N GLY A 195 -5.58 11.39 12.33
CA GLY A 195 -6.26 11.97 13.49
C GLY A 195 -5.39 12.90 14.35
N ASN A 196 -4.08 12.98 14.09
CA ASN A 196 -3.17 13.89 14.80
C ASN A 196 -3.03 15.26 14.11
N LYS A 197 -4.08 15.70 13.40
CA LYS A 197 -4.21 17.05 12.85
C LYS A 197 -5.34 17.79 13.58
N GLU A 198 -5.12 18.08 14.85
CA GLU A 198 -5.82 19.15 15.57
C GLU A 198 -4.79 20.03 16.27
#